data_AF-A0A2M8BL62-F1
#
_entry.id   AF-A0A2M8BL62-F1
#
_cell.length_a   1.000
_cell.length_b   1.000
_cell.length_c   1.000
_cell.angle_alpha   90.00
_cell.angle_beta   90.00
_cell.angle_gamma   90.00
#
_symmetry.space_group_name_H-M   'P 1'
#
loop_
_entity.id
_entity.type
_entity.pdbx_description
1 polymer ?
#
loop_
_entity_poly.entity_id
_entity_poly.type
_entity_poly.pdbx_seq_one_letter_code
_entity_poly.pdbx_strand_id
1 'polypeptide(L)'
;MPKRISLTRYLVEQQRQEGHIPSQLRLLLEVVARACKRISLAVNKGALGDVMGSAGSENVQGEMQKKLDIIANEVLIEANEWGGHLAAMASEEMEGIYVVPNRYPQGEYLLMFDPLDGSSNIDVNVSIGTIFSVLLKPEGVGVSEHDFLQPGTRQVA
;
A
#
# COMPACT_ATOMS: atom_id res chain seq x y z
N MET A 1 -27.77 -11.37 -17.09
CA MET A 1 -26.52 -11.55 -16.30
C MET A 1 -26.02 -10.18 -15.88
N PRO A 2 -25.58 -9.99 -14.62
CA PRO A 2 -24.93 -8.74 -14.21
C PRO A 2 -23.65 -8.55 -15.02
N LYS A 3 -23.40 -7.33 -15.49
CA LYS A 3 -22.22 -6.97 -16.28
C LYS A 3 -20.99 -7.08 -15.36
N ARG A 4 -20.03 -7.95 -15.70
CA ARG A 4 -18.75 -8.03 -14.98
C ARG A 4 -17.90 -6.82 -15.35
N ILE A 5 -17.61 -5.96 -14.37
CA ILE A 5 -16.78 -4.76 -14.53
C ILE A 5 -15.50 -5.02 -13.75
N SER A 6 -14.34 -4.94 -14.41
CA SER A 6 -13.05 -5.00 -13.72
C SER A 6 -12.77 -3.69 -12.99
N LEU A 7 -11.95 -3.73 -11.94
CA LEU A 7 -11.50 -2.52 -11.25
C LEU A 7 -10.92 -1.49 -12.23
N THR A 8 -10.05 -1.93 -13.14
CA THR A 8 -9.47 -1.06 -14.16
C THR A 8 -10.51 -0.37 -15.04
N ARG A 9 -11.53 -1.12 -15.48
CA ARG A 9 -12.61 -0.55 -16.26
C ARG A 9 -13.40 0.46 -15.44
N TYR A 10 -13.75 0.13 -14.21
CA TYR A 10 -14.47 1.03 -13.31
C TYR A 10 -13.69 2.34 -13.10
N LEU A 11 -12.41 2.24 -12.77
CA LEU A 11 -11.52 3.39 -12.56
C LEU A 11 -11.37 4.28 -13.80
N VAL A 12 -11.29 3.68 -15.00
CA VAL A 12 -11.26 4.44 -16.27
C VAL A 12 -12.61 5.11 -16.55
N GLU A 13 -13.72 4.46 -16.26
CA GLU A 13 -15.06 5.05 -16.40
C GLU A 13 -15.24 6.23 -15.41
N GLN A 14 -14.79 6.10 -14.16
CA GLN A 14 -14.79 7.19 -13.16
C GLN A 14 -13.88 8.36 -13.55
N GLN A 15 -12.73 8.11 -14.19
CA GLN A 15 -11.88 9.19 -14.69
C GLN A 15 -12.56 9.96 -15.84
N ARG A 16 -13.33 9.28 -16.68
CA ARG A 16 -14.00 9.89 -17.86
C ARG A 16 -15.29 10.63 -17.50
N GLN A 17 -16.02 10.15 -16.48
CA GLN A 17 -17.20 10.83 -15.98
C GLN A 17 -16.76 11.96 -15.04
N GLU A 18 -16.81 13.19 -15.54
CA GLU A 18 -16.67 14.43 -14.75
C GLU A 18 -15.34 14.63 -13.98
N GLY A 19 -14.31 13.82 -14.22
CA GLY A 19 -13.02 13.97 -13.54
C GLY A 19 -13.08 13.64 -12.04
N HIS A 20 -14.03 12.81 -11.61
CA HIS A 20 -14.19 12.39 -10.21
C HIS A 20 -12.91 11.82 -9.59
N ILE A 21 -12.03 11.24 -10.41
CA ILE A 21 -10.70 10.79 -9.99
C ILE A 21 -9.61 11.37 -10.91
N PRO A 22 -8.60 12.06 -10.36
CA PRO A 22 -7.43 12.47 -11.13
C PRO A 22 -6.69 11.26 -11.73
N SER A 23 -6.09 11.45 -12.90
CA SER A 23 -5.36 10.37 -13.60
C SER A 23 -4.23 9.76 -12.75
N GLN A 24 -3.55 10.58 -11.96
CA GLN A 24 -2.48 10.17 -11.05
C GLN A 24 -3.01 9.28 -9.91
N LEU A 25 -4.11 9.69 -9.25
CA LEU A 25 -4.76 8.87 -8.22
C LEU A 25 -5.28 7.55 -8.79
N ARG A 26 -5.87 7.58 -10.00
CA ARG A 26 -6.31 6.37 -10.70
C ARG A 26 -5.17 5.37 -10.88
N LEU A 27 -4.01 5.84 -11.33
CA LEU A 27 -2.84 4.99 -11.55
C LEU A 27 -2.29 4.44 -10.24
N LEU A 28 -2.23 5.25 -9.18
CA LEU A 28 -1.84 4.80 -7.85
C LEU A 28 -2.73 3.65 -7.35
N LEU A 29 -4.06 3.78 -7.46
CA LEU A 29 -4.99 2.72 -7.05
C LEU A 29 -4.81 1.41 -7.85
N GLU A 30 -4.46 1.50 -9.13
CA GLU A 30 -4.17 0.33 -9.97
C GLU A 30 -2.87 -0.37 -9.54
N VAL A 31 -1.87 0.40 -9.13
CA VAL A 31 -0.59 -0.11 -8.62
C VAL A 31 -0.82 -0.82 -7.28
N VAL A 32 -1.53 -0.18 -6.34
CA VAL A 32 -1.90 -0.79 -5.06
C VAL A 32 -2.69 -2.08 -5.29
N ALA A 33 -3.72 -2.07 -6.15
CA ALA A 33 -4.49 -3.27 -6.46
C ALA A 33 -3.65 -4.41 -7.07
N ARG A 34 -2.59 -4.08 -7.83
CA ARG A 34 -1.64 -5.07 -8.36
C ARG A 34 -0.72 -5.61 -7.26
N ALA A 35 -0.28 -4.78 -6.34
CA ALA A 35 0.48 -5.19 -5.16
C ALA A 35 -0.36 -6.15 -4.30
N CYS A 36 -1.63 -5.84 -4.02
CA CYS A 36 -2.53 -6.72 -3.28
C CYS A 36 -2.71 -8.09 -3.97
N LYS A 37 -2.72 -8.14 -5.30
CA LYS A 37 -2.73 -9.43 -6.04
C LYS A 37 -1.45 -10.23 -5.81
N ARG A 38 -0.28 -9.58 -5.81
CA ARG A 38 1.01 -10.24 -5.50
C ARG A 38 1.02 -10.77 -4.07
N ILE A 39 0.56 -9.97 -3.09
CA ILE A 39 0.44 -10.36 -1.68
C ILE A 39 -0.50 -11.56 -1.55
N SER A 40 -1.69 -11.50 -2.16
CA SER A 40 -2.64 -12.60 -2.14
C SER A 40 -2.07 -13.90 -2.73
N LEU A 41 -1.24 -13.82 -3.77
CA LEU A 41 -0.56 -15.00 -4.30
C LEU A 41 0.50 -15.55 -3.34
N ALA A 42 1.22 -14.70 -2.61
CA ALA A 42 2.19 -15.14 -1.60
C ALA A 42 1.47 -15.81 -0.41
N VAL A 43 0.41 -15.18 0.10
CA VAL A 43 -0.44 -15.72 1.18
C VAL A 43 -1.05 -17.07 0.78
N ASN A 44 -1.59 -17.19 -0.44
CA ASN A 44 -2.23 -18.42 -0.91
C ASN A 44 -1.24 -19.59 -1.10
N LYS A 45 0.06 -19.33 -1.23
CA LYS A 45 1.06 -20.41 -1.23
C LYS A 45 1.27 -20.99 0.17
N GLY A 46 1.02 -20.21 1.22
CA GLY A 46 1.15 -20.62 2.62
C GLY A 46 2.44 -21.41 2.87
N ALA A 47 2.30 -22.58 3.50
CA ALA A 47 3.43 -23.46 3.85
C ALA A 47 4.23 -23.98 2.64
N LEU A 48 3.68 -23.94 1.41
CA LEU A 48 4.39 -24.36 0.20
C LEU A 48 5.35 -23.28 -0.32
N GLY A 49 5.23 -22.03 0.17
CA GLY A 49 5.97 -20.89 -0.34
C GLY A 49 7.31 -20.61 0.35
N ASP A 50 7.70 -21.34 1.41
CA ASP A 50 8.80 -20.99 2.32
C ASP A 50 8.70 -19.57 2.94
N VAL A 51 7.50 -18.98 2.85
CA VAL A 51 7.14 -17.65 3.35
C VAL A 51 6.49 -17.70 4.74
N MET A 52 6.28 -18.89 5.30
CA MET A 52 5.68 -19.05 6.63
C MET A 52 6.74 -19.02 7.73
N GLY A 53 6.33 -18.58 8.91
CA GLY A 53 7.16 -18.51 10.12
C GLY A 53 7.73 -17.12 10.39
N SER A 54 8.38 -17.01 11.55
CA SER A 54 8.95 -15.77 12.06
C SER A 54 10.21 -15.38 11.27
N ALA A 55 10.38 -14.08 11.03
CA ALA A 55 11.59 -13.53 10.43
C ALA A 55 12.77 -13.46 11.42
N GLY A 56 12.52 -13.69 12.71
CA GLY A 56 13.52 -13.58 13.77
C GLY A 56 13.82 -12.13 14.17
N SER A 57 13.09 -11.16 13.62
CA SER A 57 13.07 -9.74 13.98
C SER A 57 11.83 -9.38 14.77
N GLU A 58 11.94 -8.39 15.65
CA GLU A 58 10.80 -7.70 16.26
C GLU A 58 10.51 -6.43 15.46
N ASN A 59 9.22 -6.11 15.28
CA ASN A 59 8.80 -4.87 14.63
C ASN A 59 8.80 -3.70 15.64
N VAL A 60 8.45 -2.51 15.15
CA VAL A 60 8.47 -1.24 15.91
C VAL A 60 7.45 -1.20 17.05
N GLN A 61 6.50 -2.13 17.06
CA GLN A 61 5.48 -2.31 18.08
C GLN A 61 5.86 -3.42 19.09
N GLY A 62 7.02 -4.06 18.92
CA GLY A 62 7.51 -5.13 19.79
C GLY A 62 6.87 -6.50 19.51
N GLU A 63 6.26 -6.68 18.34
CA GLU A 63 5.69 -7.94 17.90
C GLU A 63 6.70 -8.75 17.07
N MET A 64 6.61 -10.08 17.13
CA MET A 64 7.47 -10.96 16.34
C MET A 64 7.04 -10.91 14.87
N GLN A 65 7.86 -10.27 14.04
CA GLN A 65 7.55 -10.04 12.64
C GLN A 65 7.51 -11.36 11.88
N LYS A 66 6.42 -11.60 11.14
CA LYS A 66 6.32 -12.78 10.27
C LYS A 66 6.97 -12.47 8.93
N LYS A 67 7.54 -13.49 8.27
CA LYS A 67 8.13 -13.35 6.94
C LYS A 67 7.16 -12.76 5.92
N LEU A 68 5.86 -13.09 6.03
CA LEU A 68 4.83 -12.56 5.16
C LEU A 68 4.60 -11.05 5.33
N ASP A 69 4.76 -10.52 6.54
CA ASP A 69 4.64 -9.08 6.81
C ASP A 69 5.73 -8.31 6.05
N ILE A 70 6.98 -8.79 6.14
CA ILE A 70 8.13 -8.26 5.40
C ILE A 70 7.87 -8.29 3.91
N ILE A 71 7.45 -9.44 3.37
CA ILE A 71 7.17 -9.61 1.94
C ILE A 71 6.06 -8.67 1.49
N ALA A 72 4.98 -8.53 2.28
CA ALA A 72 3.87 -7.65 1.95
C ALA A 72 4.29 -6.18 1.92
N ASN A 73 5.09 -5.76 2.90
CA ASN A 73 5.68 -4.43 2.98
C ASN A 73 6.60 -4.14 1.77
N GLU A 74 7.55 -5.03 1.47
CA GLU A 74 8.44 -4.90 0.32
C GLU A 74 7.67 -4.82 -1.00
N VAL A 75 6.67 -5.68 -1.19
CA VAL A 75 5.84 -5.69 -2.41
C VAL A 75 5.13 -4.36 -2.61
N LEU A 76 4.62 -3.73 -1.54
CA LEU A 76 3.97 -2.43 -1.62
C LEU A 76 4.96 -1.31 -1.91
N ILE A 77 6.13 -1.29 -1.25
CA ILE A 77 7.17 -0.28 -1.48
C ILE A 77 7.69 -0.36 -2.92
N GLU A 78 8.13 -1.54 -3.36
CA GLU A 78 8.66 -1.77 -4.72
C GLU A 78 7.64 -1.43 -5.80
N ALA A 79 6.36 -1.73 -5.59
CA ALA A 79 5.33 -1.47 -6.58
C ALA A 79 5.12 0.05 -6.78
N ASN A 80 5.28 0.83 -5.71
CA ASN A 80 4.84 2.22 -5.66
C ASN A 80 5.99 3.24 -5.75
N GLU A 81 7.24 2.88 -5.48
CA GLU A 81 8.35 3.84 -5.39
C GLU A 81 8.76 4.50 -6.72
N TRP A 82 8.53 3.83 -7.86
CA TRP A 82 9.02 4.30 -9.17
C TRP A 82 7.91 4.88 -10.06
N GLY A 83 6.64 4.80 -9.63
CA GLY A 83 5.48 5.16 -10.45
C GLY A 83 5.31 6.66 -10.70
N GLY A 84 6.02 7.52 -9.96
CA GLY A 84 5.94 8.97 -10.12
C GLY A 84 4.72 9.63 -9.47
N HIS A 85 3.94 8.87 -8.70
CA HIS A 85 2.68 9.33 -8.10
C HIS A 85 2.84 9.77 -6.64
N LEU A 86 3.87 9.28 -5.95
CA LEU A 86 4.05 9.47 -4.52
C LEU A 86 5.24 10.36 -4.22
N ALA A 87 5.15 11.10 -3.12
CA ALA A 87 6.29 11.76 -2.50
C ALA A 87 6.93 10.90 -1.41
N ALA A 88 6.09 10.21 -0.62
CA ALA A 88 6.54 9.31 0.44
C ALA A 88 5.48 8.25 0.75
N MET A 89 5.91 7.23 1.48
CA MET A 89 5.08 6.15 2.01
C MET A 89 5.28 6.01 3.53
N ALA A 90 4.25 5.56 4.22
CA ALA A 90 4.32 5.15 5.63
C ALA A 90 3.71 3.75 5.75
N SER A 91 4.36 2.90 6.54
CA SER A 91 3.96 1.51 6.75
C SER A 91 3.91 1.22 8.25
N GLU A 92 3.00 0.35 8.67
CA GLU A 92 3.03 -0.23 10.02
C GLU A 92 4.39 -0.90 10.33
N GLU A 93 5.01 -1.51 9.31
CA GLU A 93 6.25 -2.29 9.44
C GLU A 93 7.53 -1.42 9.45
N MET A 94 7.41 -0.09 9.57
CA MET A 94 8.54 0.85 9.48
C MET A 94 8.52 1.90 10.60
N GLU A 95 9.70 2.23 11.15
CA GLU A 95 9.81 3.26 12.22
C GLU A 95 9.56 4.68 11.71
N GLY A 96 9.90 4.95 10.46
CA GLY A 96 9.78 6.25 9.83
C GLY A 96 9.26 6.14 8.40
N ILE A 97 9.10 7.29 7.76
CA ILE A 97 8.57 7.33 6.39
C ILE A 97 9.62 6.87 5.36
N TYR A 98 9.14 6.22 4.30
CA TYR A 98 9.92 5.97 3.09
C TYR A 98 9.77 7.14 2.12
N VAL A 99 10.80 7.98 1.99
CA VAL A 99 10.81 9.06 1.00
C VAL A 99 11.15 8.49 -0.38
N VAL A 100 10.34 8.80 -1.39
CA VAL A 100 10.61 8.35 -2.77
C VAL A 100 11.96 8.94 -3.23
N PRO A 101 12.94 8.10 -3.62
CA PRO A 101 14.26 8.58 -3.99
C PRO A 101 14.22 9.58 -5.16
N ASN A 102 15.04 10.65 -5.09
CA ASN A 102 15.10 11.72 -6.10
C ASN A 102 15.43 11.24 -7.54
N ARG A 103 15.90 10.00 -7.71
CA ARG A 103 16.10 9.38 -9.04
C ARG A 103 14.79 9.06 -9.76
N TYR A 104 13.68 8.96 -9.02
CA TYR A 104 12.35 8.75 -9.56
C TYR A 104 11.56 10.07 -9.54
N PRO A 105 10.58 10.25 -10.44
CA PRO A 105 9.65 11.37 -10.33
C PRO A 105 8.93 11.32 -8.98
N GLN A 106 8.77 12.47 -8.34
CA GLN A 106 7.97 12.59 -7.12
C GLN A 106 6.59 13.14 -7.47
N GLY A 107 5.54 12.53 -6.92
CA GLY A 107 4.17 12.96 -7.12
C GLY A 107 3.59 13.69 -5.91
N GLU A 108 2.30 14.02 -6.01
CA GLU A 108 1.60 14.85 -5.03
C GLU A 108 0.87 14.04 -3.94
N TYR A 109 1.02 12.71 -3.92
CA TYR A 109 0.33 11.85 -2.97
C TYR A 109 1.27 11.29 -1.91
N LEU A 110 0.69 10.98 -0.75
CA LEU A 110 1.28 10.19 0.31
C LEU A 110 0.46 8.91 0.44
N LEU A 111 1.15 7.78 0.63
CA LEU A 111 0.48 6.48 0.80
C LEU A 111 0.81 5.93 2.18
N MET A 112 -0.22 5.67 2.98
CA MET A 112 -0.13 4.94 4.24
C MET A 112 -0.67 3.53 4.03
N PHE A 113 -0.07 2.53 4.65
CA PHE A 113 -0.62 1.18 4.59
C PHE A 113 -0.27 0.34 5.81
N ASP A 114 -1.20 -0.55 6.13
CA ASP A 114 -0.92 -1.78 6.87
C ASP A 114 -0.81 -2.88 5.80
N PRO A 115 0.39 -3.41 5.57
CA PRO A 115 0.63 -4.35 4.48
C PRO A 115 -0.08 -5.69 4.69
N LEU A 116 -0.29 -6.10 5.94
CA LEU A 116 -0.87 -7.40 6.28
C LEU A 116 -1.64 -7.43 7.62
N ASP A 117 -2.81 -6.78 7.64
CA ASP A 117 -3.70 -6.75 8.79
C ASP A 117 -4.12 -8.16 9.22
N GLY A 118 -4.03 -8.40 10.53
CA GLY A 118 -4.35 -9.69 11.13
C GLY A 118 -3.27 -10.75 10.91
N SER A 119 -2.00 -10.38 10.74
CA SER A 119 -0.88 -11.30 10.56
C SER A 119 -0.84 -12.44 11.61
N SER A 120 -1.31 -12.20 12.84
CA SER A 120 -1.50 -13.22 13.89
C SER A 120 -2.33 -14.44 13.42
N ASN A 121 -3.25 -14.24 12.50
CA ASN A 121 -4.19 -15.23 11.98
C ASN A 121 -3.64 -16.11 10.86
N ILE A 122 -2.44 -15.82 10.35
CA ILE A 122 -1.81 -16.53 9.22
C ILE A 122 -1.74 -18.04 9.49
N ASP A 123 -1.32 -18.45 10.69
CA ASP A 123 -1.05 -19.86 11.01
C ASP A 123 -2.33 -20.67 11.23
N VAL A 124 -3.46 -20.01 11.46
CA VAL A 124 -4.78 -20.62 11.66
C VAL A 124 -5.68 -20.49 10.42
N ASN A 125 -5.14 -19.97 9.31
CA ASN A 125 -5.83 -19.82 8.02
C ASN A 125 -7.16 -19.06 8.13
N VAL A 126 -7.19 -18.04 8.99
CA VAL A 126 -8.30 -17.08 9.12
C VAL A 126 -8.05 -15.90 8.17
N SER A 127 -9.08 -15.11 7.90
CA SER A 127 -9.00 -13.95 7.01
C SER A 127 -7.97 -12.92 7.49
N ILE A 128 -7.17 -12.45 6.54
CA ILE A 128 -6.20 -11.35 6.67
C ILE A 128 -6.40 -10.39 5.50
N GLY A 129 -5.84 -9.18 5.60
CA GLY A 129 -6.09 -8.13 4.61
C GLY A 129 -4.90 -7.20 4.40
N THR A 130 -5.10 -6.19 3.57
CA THR A 130 -4.18 -5.06 3.41
C THR A 130 -5.03 -3.81 3.51
N ILE A 131 -4.63 -2.88 4.36
CA ILE A 131 -5.30 -1.58 4.53
C ILE A 131 -4.39 -0.53 3.90
N PHE A 132 -4.98 0.44 3.19
CA PHE A 132 -4.23 1.58 2.69
C PHE A 132 -5.05 2.86 2.82
N SER A 133 -4.36 3.99 2.81
CA SER A 133 -4.94 5.32 2.76
C SER A 133 -4.10 6.22 1.87
N VAL A 134 -4.75 7.02 1.04
CA VAL A 134 -4.08 8.00 0.20
C VAL A 134 -4.40 9.41 0.69
N LEU A 135 -3.35 10.20 0.89
CA LEU A 135 -3.44 11.62 1.23
C LEU A 135 -2.81 12.47 0.12
N LEU A 136 -3.22 13.73 0.04
CA LEU A 136 -2.46 14.74 -0.70
C LEU A 136 -1.32 15.24 0.16
N LYS A 137 -0.12 15.35 -0.43
CA LYS A 137 1.02 16.00 0.20
C LYS A 137 0.71 17.49 0.37
N PRO A 138 0.87 18.08 1.56
CA PRO A 138 0.78 19.52 1.76
C PRO A 138 1.80 20.30 0.91
N GLU A 139 1.45 21.54 0.57
CA GLU A 139 2.40 22.46 -0.07
C GLU A 139 3.59 22.73 0.87
N GLY A 140 4.81 22.67 0.33
CA GLY A 140 6.03 22.82 1.12
C GLY A 140 7.25 22.22 0.46
N VAL A 141 8.43 22.52 1.03
CA VAL A 141 9.72 22.00 0.56
C VAL A 141 9.96 20.63 1.18
N GLY A 142 10.10 19.61 0.32
CA GLY A 142 10.32 18.24 0.76
C GLY A 142 9.06 17.59 1.36
N VAL A 143 9.23 16.37 1.88
CA VAL A 143 8.20 15.59 2.57
C VAL A 143 8.75 15.16 3.92
N SER A 144 7.90 15.14 4.93
CA SER A 144 8.23 14.84 6.32
C SER A 144 7.15 13.97 6.95
N GLU A 145 7.45 13.39 8.11
CA GLU A 145 6.49 12.57 8.87
C GLU A 145 5.24 13.38 9.26
N HIS A 146 5.39 14.68 9.52
CA HIS A 146 4.29 15.56 9.88
C HIS A 146 3.23 15.65 8.77
N ASP A 147 3.62 15.48 7.51
CA ASP A 147 2.71 15.52 6.37
C ASP A 147 1.71 14.35 6.35
N PHE A 148 2.01 13.26 7.07
CA PHE A 148 1.13 12.11 7.24
C PHE A 148 0.13 12.29 8.40
N LEU A 149 0.36 13.25 9.30
CA LEU A 149 -0.49 13.52 10.47
C LEU A 149 -1.71 14.39 10.11
N GLN A 150 -2.37 14.07 9.00
CA GLN A 150 -3.58 14.73 8.55
C GLN A 150 -4.83 14.03 9.10
N PRO A 151 -5.93 14.76 9.37
CA PRO A 151 -7.17 14.13 9.80
C PRO A 151 -7.74 13.24 8.69
N GLY A 152 -8.37 12.12 9.06
CA GLY A 152 -8.92 11.15 8.10
C GLY A 152 -9.94 11.74 7.11
N THR A 153 -10.57 12.87 7.44
CA THR A 153 -11.45 13.62 6.52
C THR A 153 -10.70 14.23 5.30
N ARG A 154 -9.37 14.16 5.28
CA ARG A 154 -8.51 14.62 4.17
C ARG A 154 -8.05 13.48 3.26
N GLN A 155 -8.41 12.23 3.57
CA GLN A 155 -8.14 11.09 2.70
C GLN A 155 -8.85 11.27 1.37
N VAL A 156 -8.12 10.99 0.29
CA VAL A 156 -8.63 11.10 -1.09
C VAL A 156 -8.97 9.73 -1.69
N ALA A 157 -8.47 8.65 -1.08
CA ALA A 157 -8.85 7.28 -1.38
C ALA A 157 -8.50 6.35 -0.21
#